data_AF-A0A1M7UPA5-F1
#
_entry.id   AF-A0A1M7UPA5-F1
#
_cell.length_a   1.000
_cell.length_b   1.000
_cell.length_c   1.000
_cell.angle_alpha   90.00
_cell.angle_beta   90.00
_cell.angle_gamma   90.00
#
_symmetry.space_group_name_H-M   'P 1'
#
loop_
_entity.id
_entity.type
_entity.pdbx_description
1 polymer ?
#
loop_
_entity_poly.entity_id
_entity_poly.type
_entity_poly.pdbx_seq_one_letter_code
_entity_poly.pdbx_strand_id
1 'polypeptide(L)'
;MESIHPRFVLDEQEILFYKAQTWRFSYQDIARIIVRPSAFIAPHLLLGTNESTVTVGYAVTVPGAERYDAVPRDLLGIMNAMSDESRMKILRQVFYHPYCTQQLADMLVGGVHLAGWWSVPLGLLILAVSAVIWGGFLNVIFLFSRDSGFLYTILDEPMLIFSGVRIPVAALPYWGKLIALVFPLTYVLEILRNLVIEGYGFTQILPSLGGLLAVLAVLCLLSSRLVILAEKHALRTGNLNLF
;
A
#
# COMPACT_ATOMS: atom_id res chain seq x y z
N MET A 1 -29.28 -41.81 -0.67
CA MET A 1 -28.88 -40.39 -0.47
C MET A 1 -28.78 -39.77 -1.85
N GLU A 2 -29.90 -39.29 -2.40
CA GLU A 2 -29.96 -38.69 -3.73
C GLU A 2 -30.22 -37.19 -3.58
N SER A 3 -29.20 -36.42 -3.19
CA SER A 3 -29.30 -34.95 -3.18
C SER A 3 -28.05 -34.29 -3.73
N ILE A 4 -28.25 -33.37 -4.68
CA ILE A 4 -27.20 -32.61 -5.37
C ILE A 4 -26.52 -31.61 -4.41
N HIS A 5 -27.19 -31.23 -3.32
CA HIS A 5 -26.68 -30.33 -2.28
C HIS A 5 -27.44 -30.56 -0.94
N PRO A 6 -26.81 -30.40 0.25
CA PRO A 6 -27.47 -30.63 1.55
C PRO A 6 -28.70 -29.74 1.81
N ARG A 7 -28.77 -28.59 1.13
CA ARG A 7 -29.85 -27.60 1.20
C ARG A 7 -30.82 -27.66 0.01
N PHE A 8 -30.70 -28.68 -0.83
CA PHE A 8 -31.57 -28.95 -1.97
C PHE A 8 -32.26 -30.28 -1.72
N VAL A 9 -33.55 -30.22 -1.41
CA VAL A 9 -34.35 -31.40 -1.08
C VAL A 9 -35.45 -31.56 -2.11
N LEU A 10 -35.52 -32.77 -2.66
CA LEU A 10 -36.57 -33.19 -3.57
C LEU A 10 -37.68 -33.82 -2.73
N ASP A 11 -38.87 -33.27 -2.82
CA ASP A 11 -40.09 -33.86 -2.26
C ASP A 11 -40.91 -34.51 -3.40
N GLU A 12 -41.98 -35.24 -3.06
CA GLU A 12 -42.81 -35.97 -4.04
C GLU A 12 -43.56 -35.04 -5.02
N GLN A 13 -43.88 -33.81 -4.58
CA GLN A 13 -44.68 -32.85 -5.36
C GLN A 13 -44.00 -31.49 -5.57
N GLU A 14 -42.94 -31.21 -4.81
CA GLU A 14 -42.25 -29.92 -4.83
C GLU A 14 -40.73 -30.07 -4.65
N ILE A 15 -40.04 -28.98 -4.95
CA ILE A 15 -38.60 -28.84 -4.80
C ILE A 15 -38.33 -27.75 -3.77
N LEU A 16 -37.54 -28.09 -2.74
CA LEU A 16 -37.23 -27.22 -1.62
C LEU A 16 -35.77 -26.77 -1.66
N PHE A 17 -35.58 -25.44 -1.60
CA PHE A 17 -34.27 -24.82 -1.45
C PHE A 17 -34.18 -24.06 -0.13
N TYR A 18 -33.35 -24.57 0.78
CA TYR A 18 -33.13 -23.94 2.08
C TYR A 18 -32.08 -22.82 1.98
N LYS A 19 -32.55 -21.57 1.90
CA LYS A 19 -31.73 -20.34 1.98
C LYS A 19 -32.18 -19.52 3.20
N ALA A 20 -31.96 -18.21 3.22
CA ALA A 20 -32.45 -17.33 4.29
C ALA A 20 -33.99 -17.33 4.39
N GLN A 21 -34.66 -17.56 3.26
CA GLN A 21 -36.08 -17.93 3.17
C GLN A 21 -36.15 -19.23 2.35
N THR A 22 -37.08 -20.12 2.69
CA THR A 22 -37.25 -21.40 1.98
C THR A 22 -37.99 -21.14 0.68
N TRP A 23 -37.35 -21.44 -0.45
CA TRP A 23 -37.99 -21.37 -1.76
C TRP A 23 -38.60 -22.71 -2.10
N ARG A 24 -39.88 -22.69 -2.50
CA ARG A 24 -40.67 -23.87 -2.85
C ARG A 24 -41.11 -23.74 -4.29
N PHE A 25 -40.91 -24.77 -5.09
CA PHE A 25 -41.38 -24.82 -6.47
C PHE A 25 -42.15 -26.12 -6.70
N SER A 26 -43.38 -26.03 -7.18
CA SER A 26 -44.13 -27.19 -7.63
C SER A 26 -43.55 -27.72 -8.94
N TYR A 27 -43.51 -29.03 -9.14
CA TYR A 27 -43.08 -29.61 -10.43
C TYR A 27 -43.97 -29.16 -11.60
N GLN A 28 -45.23 -28.78 -11.33
CA GLN A 28 -46.15 -28.29 -12.35
C GLN A 28 -45.77 -26.90 -12.89
N ASP A 29 -45.04 -26.11 -12.10
CA ASP A 29 -44.64 -24.75 -12.43
C ASP A 29 -43.25 -24.68 -13.08
N ILE A 30 -42.52 -25.80 -13.11
CA ILE A 30 -41.15 -25.89 -13.63
C ILE A 30 -41.14 -26.65 -14.95
N ALA A 31 -40.77 -25.98 -16.04
CA ALA A 31 -40.53 -26.61 -17.33
C ALA A 31 -39.15 -27.29 -17.42
N ARG A 32 -38.14 -26.77 -16.71
CA ARG A 32 -36.77 -27.32 -16.72
C ARG A 32 -35.95 -26.94 -15.48
N ILE A 33 -35.12 -27.87 -15.03
CA ILE A 33 -34.06 -27.62 -14.05
C ILE A 33 -32.70 -27.70 -14.74
N ILE A 34 -31.88 -26.66 -14.57
CA ILE A 34 -30.52 -26.59 -15.14
C ILE A 34 -29.52 -26.67 -14.01
N VAL A 35 -28.70 -27.73 -14.00
CA VAL A 35 -27.60 -27.90 -13.06
C VAL A 35 -26.31 -27.40 -13.70
N ARG A 36 -25.69 -26.36 -13.14
CA ARG A 36 -24.46 -25.76 -13.67
C ARG A 36 -23.26 -26.11 -12.78
N PRO A 37 -22.25 -26.85 -13.27
CA PRO A 37 -21.05 -27.09 -12.50
C PRO A 37 -20.28 -25.78 -12.26
N SER A 38 -19.80 -25.56 -11.03
CA SER A 38 -18.95 -24.43 -10.69
C SER A 38 -17.95 -24.76 -9.59
N ALA A 39 -16.71 -24.30 -9.75
CA ALA A 39 -15.63 -24.45 -8.77
C ALA A 39 -15.62 -23.32 -7.71
N PHE A 40 -16.39 -22.24 -7.91
CA PHE A 40 -16.34 -21.03 -7.08
C PHE A 40 -17.46 -20.91 -6.06
N ILE A 41 -18.42 -21.83 -6.09
CA ILE A 41 -19.67 -21.66 -5.34
C ILE A 41 -19.67 -22.36 -4.00
N ALA A 42 -18.67 -23.18 -3.67
CA ALA A 42 -18.61 -23.84 -2.37
C ALA A 42 -18.34 -22.79 -1.25
N PRO A 43 -19.08 -22.76 -0.13
CA PRO A 43 -20.16 -23.66 0.32
C PRO A 43 -21.59 -23.12 0.07
N HIS A 44 -21.75 -22.13 -0.81
CA HIS A 44 -22.99 -21.41 -1.05
C HIS A 44 -23.91 -22.11 -2.08
N LEU A 45 -25.21 -22.13 -1.79
CA LEU A 45 -26.25 -22.56 -2.73
C LEU A 45 -26.60 -21.39 -3.67
N LEU A 46 -26.16 -21.48 -4.93
CA LEU A 46 -26.60 -20.56 -5.98
C LEU A 46 -27.87 -21.07 -6.65
N LEU A 47 -28.91 -20.23 -6.59
CA LEU A 47 -30.22 -20.45 -7.18
C LEU A 47 -30.58 -19.25 -8.05
N GLY A 48 -30.92 -19.50 -9.31
CA GLY A 48 -31.49 -18.52 -10.22
C GLY A 48 -32.83 -19.01 -10.75
N THR A 49 -33.83 -18.13 -10.80
CA THR A 49 -35.19 -18.45 -11.24
C THR A 49 -35.55 -17.56 -12.42
N ASN A 50 -36.05 -18.12 -13.51
CA ASN A 50 -36.50 -17.36 -14.67
C ASN A 50 -37.78 -18.00 -15.22
N GLU A 51 -38.90 -17.30 -15.14
CA GLU A 51 -40.26 -17.74 -15.54
C GLU A 51 -40.59 -19.19 -15.13
N SER A 52 -40.23 -20.18 -15.96
CA SER A 52 -40.47 -21.63 -15.74
C SER A 52 -39.20 -22.47 -15.61
N THR A 53 -38.03 -21.85 -15.47
CA THR A 53 -36.73 -22.51 -15.39
C THR A 53 -36.02 -22.22 -14.07
N VAL A 54 -35.57 -23.28 -13.40
CA VAL A 54 -34.78 -23.19 -12.17
C VAL A 54 -33.34 -23.58 -12.48
N THR A 55 -32.39 -22.69 -12.18
CA THR A 55 -30.95 -22.94 -12.33
C THR A 55 -30.30 -23.12 -10.97
N VAL A 56 -29.56 -24.21 -10.81
CA VAL A 56 -28.88 -24.58 -9.56
C VAL A 56 -27.39 -24.75 -9.83
N GLY A 57 -26.55 -24.10 -9.01
CA GLY A 57 -25.11 -24.33 -9.03
C GLY A 57 -24.75 -25.66 -8.38
N TYR A 58 -24.00 -26.51 -9.08
CA TYR A 58 -23.41 -27.74 -8.54
C TYR A 58 -21.92 -27.53 -8.27
N ALA A 59 -21.52 -27.66 -7.01
CA ALA A 59 -20.14 -27.48 -6.62
C ALA A 59 -19.31 -28.65 -7.17
N VAL A 60 -18.40 -28.36 -8.08
CA VAL A 60 -17.46 -29.35 -8.60
C VAL A 60 -16.06 -29.05 -8.10
N THR A 61 -15.38 -30.08 -7.61
CA THR A 61 -13.95 -30.02 -7.31
C THR A 61 -13.19 -30.21 -8.60
N VAL A 62 -12.30 -29.26 -8.94
CA VAL A 62 -11.44 -29.38 -10.11
C VAL A 62 -10.32 -30.38 -9.79
N PRO A 63 -10.17 -31.49 -10.53
CA PRO A 63 -9.08 -32.43 -10.33
C PRO A 63 -7.73 -31.72 -10.51
N GLY A 64 -6.83 -31.83 -9.53
CA GLY A 64 -5.53 -31.14 -9.52
C GLY A 64 -5.53 -29.75 -8.86
N ALA A 65 -6.70 -29.23 -8.44
CA ALA A 65 -6.76 -28.10 -7.51
C ALA A 65 -6.57 -28.61 -6.07
N GLU A 66 -5.37 -29.12 -5.77
CA GLU A 66 -4.99 -29.36 -4.38
C GLU A 66 -5.04 -28.02 -3.65
N ARG A 67 -5.72 -28.01 -2.49
CA ARG A 67 -5.72 -26.86 -1.60
C ARG A 67 -4.26 -26.63 -1.22
N TYR A 68 -3.67 -25.54 -1.70
CA TYR A 68 -2.33 -25.13 -1.32
C TYR A 68 -2.38 -24.70 0.16
N ASP A 69 -2.32 -25.69 1.07
CA ASP A 69 -2.35 -25.51 2.52
C ASP A 69 -1.00 -25.01 3.06
N ALA A 70 0.02 -24.93 2.20
CA ALA A 70 1.26 -24.27 2.54
C ALA A 70 1.05 -22.75 2.60
N VAL A 71 1.36 -22.15 3.74
CA VAL A 71 1.52 -20.71 3.82
C VAL A 71 2.70 -20.34 2.91
N PRO A 72 2.53 -19.48 1.88
CA PRO A 72 3.65 -19.04 1.07
C PRO A 72 4.75 -18.49 1.97
N ARG A 73 6.00 -18.92 1.79
CA ARG A 73 7.12 -18.54 2.66
C ARG A 73 7.27 -17.03 2.80
N ASP A 74 6.92 -16.32 1.73
CA ASP A 74 7.03 -14.86 1.63
C ASP A 74 5.81 -14.14 2.21
N LEU A 75 4.71 -14.85 2.52
CA LEU A 75 3.49 -14.23 3.03
C LEU A 75 3.75 -13.49 4.33
N LEU A 76 4.55 -14.06 5.24
CA LEU A 76 4.94 -13.37 6.48
C LEU A 76 5.75 -12.09 6.19
N GLY A 77 6.62 -12.10 5.19
CA GLY A 77 7.36 -10.91 4.77
C GLY A 77 6.46 -9.83 4.16
N ILE A 78 5.53 -10.24 3.29
CA ILE A 78 4.53 -9.36 2.66
C ILE A 78 3.61 -8.77 3.73
N MET A 79 3.09 -9.59 4.65
CA MET A 79 2.23 -9.13 5.74
C MET A 79 2.97 -8.18 6.68
N ASN A 80 4.25 -8.45 7.01
CA ASN A 80 5.07 -7.51 7.78
C ASN A 80 5.31 -6.19 7.05
N ALA A 81 5.57 -6.23 5.73
CA ALA A 81 5.70 -5.03 4.90
C ALA A 81 4.38 -4.24 4.77
N MET A 82 3.24 -4.92 4.94
CA MET A 82 1.90 -4.33 4.96
C MET A 82 1.40 -3.97 6.37
N SER A 83 2.17 -4.23 7.43
CA SER A 83 1.75 -4.08 8.83
C SER A 83 1.68 -2.61 9.32
N ASP A 84 1.60 -1.66 8.41
CA ASP A 84 1.29 -0.26 8.73
C ASP A 84 -0.22 -0.09 8.93
N GLU A 85 -0.63 0.74 9.89
CA GLU A 85 -2.04 0.92 10.23
C GLU A 85 -2.89 1.32 9.00
N SER A 86 -2.37 2.20 8.14
CA SER A 86 -3.07 2.62 6.92
C SER A 86 -3.24 1.47 5.94
N ARG A 87 -2.17 0.69 5.71
CA ARG A 87 -2.18 -0.45 4.78
C ARG A 87 -3.06 -1.59 5.28
N MET A 88 -3.07 -1.85 6.59
CA MET A 88 -3.92 -2.87 7.20
C MET A 88 -5.40 -2.49 7.16
N LYS A 89 -5.74 -1.21 7.36
CA LYS A 89 -7.11 -0.72 7.17
C LYS A 89 -7.56 -0.88 5.71
N ILE A 90 -6.70 -0.58 4.73
CA ILE A 90 -6.96 -0.82 3.30
C ILE A 90 -7.20 -2.30 3.03
N LEU A 91 -6.29 -3.17 3.48
CA LEU A 91 -6.38 -4.61 3.26
C LEU A 91 -7.67 -5.19 3.84
N ARG A 92 -8.03 -4.78 5.07
CA ARG A 92 -9.28 -5.19 5.71
C ARG A 92 -10.49 -4.81 4.85
N GLN A 93 -10.56 -3.58 4.36
CA GLN A 93 -11.71 -3.13 3.56
C GLN A 93 -11.81 -3.86 2.21
N VAL A 94 -10.68 -4.04 1.51
CA VAL A 94 -10.63 -4.81 0.25
C VAL A 94 -11.04 -6.28 0.46
N PHE A 95 -10.68 -6.87 1.60
CA PHE A 95 -11.00 -8.26 1.89
C PHE A 95 -12.51 -8.48 2.13
N TYR A 96 -13.20 -7.52 2.76
CA TYR A 96 -14.64 -7.64 3.03
C TYR A 96 -15.52 -7.15 1.87
N HIS A 97 -15.05 -6.21 1.05
CA HIS A 97 -15.81 -5.69 -0.09
C HIS A 97 -14.88 -5.26 -1.25
N PRO A 98 -15.29 -5.50 -2.52
CA PRO A 98 -14.54 -5.07 -3.69
C PRO A 98 -14.74 -3.56 -3.94
N TYR A 99 -14.26 -2.73 -3.03
CA TYR A 99 -14.29 -1.28 -3.21
C TYR A 99 -13.28 -0.85 -4.27
N CYS A 100 -13.67 0.11 -5.11
CA CYS A 100 -12.72 0.79 -5.99
C CYS A 100 -11.68 1.54 -5.15
N THR A 101 -10.45 1.72 -5.65
CA THR A 101 -9.39 2.50 -4.98
C THR A 101 -9.87 3.90 -4.56
N GLN A 102 -10.72 4.51 -5.38
CA GLN A 102 -11.32 5.81 -5.09
C GLN A 102 -12.31 5.76 -3.91
N GLN A 103 -13.14 4.72 -3.84
CA GLN A 103 -14.07 4.51 -2.73
C GLN A 103 -13.35 4.18 -1.42
N LEU A 104 -12.25 3.42 -1.51
CA LEU A 104 -11.38 3.14 -0.36
C LEU A 104 -10.74 4.42 0.17
N ALA A 105 -10.25 5.29 -0.70
CA ALA A 105 -9.70 6.58 -0.30
C ALA A 105 -10.74 7.42 0.46
N ASP A 106 -11.97 7.51 -0.07
CA ASP A 106 -13.05 8.23 0.59
C ASP A 106 -13.44 7.62 1.94
N MET A 107 -13.49 6.29 2.08
CA MET A 107 -13.89 5.63 3.33
C MET A 107 -12.80 5.56 4.40
N LEU A 108 -11.54 5.37 4.00
CA LEU A 108 -10.42 5.13 4.93
C LEU A 108 -9.73 6.40 5.36
N VAL A 109 -9.64 7.35 4.44
CA VAL A 109 -9.11 8.68 4.73
C VAL A 109 -10.24 9.60 5.17
N GLY A 110 -11.52 9.24 4.92
CA GLY A 110 -12.68 10.10 5.20
C GLY A 110 -12.83 11.24 4.17
N GLY A 111 -12.31 11.04 2.95
CA GLY A 111 -11.84 12.13 2.08
C GLY A 111 -10.49 12.67 2.60
N VAL A 112 -9.77 13.50 1.86
CA VAL A 112 -8.59 14.18 2.46
C VAL A 112 -9.10 14.96 3.68
N HIS A 113 -8.82 14.49 4.90
CA HIS A 113 -9.07 15.24 6.12
C HIS A 113 -8.08 16.40 6.14
N LEU A 114 -8.37 17.40 5.30
CA LEU A 114 -7.73 18.69 5.32
C LEU A 114 -7.99 19.26 6.70
N ALA A 115 -7.02 19.15 7.62
CA ALA A 115 -7.00 19.95 8.86
C ALA A 115 -7.28 21.44 8.52
N GLY A 116 -6.86 21.85 7.31
CA GLY A 116 -7.49 22.86 6.48
C GLY A 116 -6.88 22.84 5.07
N TRP A 117 -7.43 23.59 4.11
CA TRP A 117 -6.90 23.69 2.74
C TRP A 117 -5.41 24.10 2.68
N TRP A 118 -4.90 24.73 3.74
CA TRP A 118 -3.51 25.15 3.90
C TRP A 118 -2.52 24.00 4.14
N SER A 119 -3.00 22.84 4.58
CA SER A 119 -2.17 21.65 4.87
C SER A 119 -1.42 21.13 3.64
N VAL A 120 -2.12 21.02 2.52
CA VAL A 120 -1.57 20.52 1.24
C VAL A 120 -0.48 21.42 0.67
N PRO A 121 -0.69 22.74 0.47
CA PRO A 121 0.36 23.61 -0.05
C PRO A 121 1.54 23.71 0.92
N LEU A 122 1.31 23.68 2.24
CA LEU A 122 2.38 23.64 3.22
C LEU A 122 3.20 22.36 3.12
N GLY A 123 2.55 21.20 3.04
CA GLY A 123 3.21 19.91 2.83
C GLY A 123 4.02 19.86 1.54
N LEU A 124 3.47 20.37 0.44
CA LEU A 124 4.18 20.48 -0.84
C LEU A 124 5.39 21.43 -0.76
N LEU A 125 5.25 22.55 -0.06
CA LEU A 125 6.36 23.48 0.15
C LEU A 125 7.48 22.83 0.97
N ILE A 126 7.14 22.13 2.06
CA ILE A 126 8.12 21.39 2.88
C ILE A 126 8.82 20.33 2.04
N LEU A 127 8.08 19.58 1.23
CA LEU A 127 8.63 18.59 0.31
C LEU A 127 9.58 19.23 -0.71
N ALA A 128 9.18 20.34 -1.34
CA ALA A 128 9.99 21.04 -2.33
C ALA A 128 11.29 21.59 -1.74
N VAL A 129 11.21 22.27 -0.58
CA VAL A 129 12.38 22.79 0.13
C VAL A 129 13.34 21.67 0.50
N SER A 130 12.82 20.58 1.06
CA SER A 130 13.63 19.41 1.40
C SER A 130 14.29 18.77 0.18
N ALA A 131 13.57 18.64 -0.93
CA ALA A 131 14.08 18.06 -2.17
C ALA A 131 15.19 18.92 -2.79
N VAL A 132 15.05 20.25 -2.76
CA VAL A 132 16.09 21.18 -3.25
C VAL A 132 17.36 21.06 -2.42
N ILE A 133 17.26 20.97 -1.09
CA ILE A 133 18.43 20.85 -0.22
C ILE A 133 19.14 19.49 -0.43
N TRP A 134 18.39 18.40 -0.50
CA TRP A 134 18.95 17.07 -0.78
C TRP A 134 19.60 16.99 -2.17
N GLY A 135 18.90 17.45 -3.20
CA GLY A 135 19.43 17.50 -4.57
C GLY A 135 20.64 18.43 -4.70
N GLY A 136 20.64 19.57 -3.99
CA GLY A 136 21.78 20.47 -3.88
C GLY A 136 23.00 19.76 -3.27
N PHE A 137 22.82 19.05 -2.16
CA PHE A 137 23.87 18.25 -1.53
C PHE A 137 24.45 17.20 -2.50
N LEU A 138 23.60 16.44 -3.18
CA LEU A 138 24.04 15.46 -4.18
C LEU A 138 24.81 16.10 -5.33
N ASN A 139 24.34 17.24 -5.85
CA ASN A 139 25.02 17.98 -6.90
C ASN A 139 26.43 18.42 -6.47
N VAL A 140 26.60 18.87 -5.22
CA VAL A 140 27.93 19.22 -4.69
C VAL A 140 28.83 17.99 -4.65
N ILE A 141 28.33 16.82 -4.24
CA ILE A 141 29.09 15.57 -4.27
C ILE A 141 29.50 15.21 -5.71
N PHE A 142 28.59 15.37 -6.67
CA PHE A 142 28.85 15.04 -8.07
C PHE A 142 29.93 15.91 -8.71
N LEU A 143 30.17 17.13 -8.22
CA LEU A 143 31.28 17.96 -8.70
C LEU A 143 32.66 17.31 -8.50
N PHE A 144 32.79 16.38 -7.57
CA PHE A 144 34.06 15.71 -7.26
C PHE A 144 34.28 14.41 -8.03
N SER A 145 33.27 13.93 -8.76
CA SER A 145 33.30 12.61 -9.39
C SER A 145 33.00 12.71 -10.87
N ARG A 146 33.77 11.95 -11.66
CA ARG A 146 33.60 11.89 -13.11
C ARG A 146 32.36 11.08 -13.53
N ASP A 147 31.89 10.18 -12.67
CA ASP A 147 30.72 9.31 -12.88
C ASP A 147 29.61 9.64 -11.89
N SER A 148 28.89 10.74 -12.15
CA SER A 148 27.75 11.18 -11.33
C SER A 148 26.60 10.18 -11.33
N GLY A 149 26.39 9.45 -12.44
CA GLY A 149 25.34 8.45 -12.54
C GLY A 149 25.47 7.32 -11.52
N PHE A 150 26.69 6.81 -11.31
CA PHE A 150 26.96 5.76 -10.33
C PHE A 150 26.73 6.23 -8.89
N LEU A 151 27.20 7.44 -8.57
CA LEU A 151 26.98 8.04 -7.25
C LEU A 151 25.50 8.33 -6.98
N TYR A 152 24.76 8.74 -8.00
CA TYR A 152 23.32 8.92 -7.89
C TYR A 152 22.63 7.62 -7.50
N THR A 153 22.92 6.50 -8.18
CA THR A 153 22.35 5.19 -7.84
C THR A 153 22.69 4.77 -6.41
N ILE A 154 23.94 4.94 -5.98
CA ILE A 154 24.39 4.57 -4.63
C ILE A 154 23.71 5.40 -3.54
N LEU A 155 23.35 6.65 -3.80
CA LEU A 155 22.80 7.55 -2.78
C LEU A 155 21.27 7.61 -2.81
N ASP A 156 20.66 7.56 -4.00
CA ASP A 156 19.21 7.69 -4.19
C ASP A 156 18.45 6.39 -3.89
N GLU A 157 18.97 5.23 -4.34
CA GLU A 157 18.28 3.96 -4.09
C GLU A 157 18.15 3.63 -2.59
N PRO A 158 19.21 3.77 -1.76
CA PRO A 158 19.07 3.56 -0.32
C PRO A 158 18.10 4.56 0.31
N MET A 159 18.09 5.81 -0.14
CA MET A 159 17.11 6.79 0.34
C MET A 159 15.69 6.28 0.11
N LEU A 160 15.34 5.79 -1.09
CA LEU A 160 14.00 5.27 -1.38
C LEU A 160 13.61 4.07 -0.52
N ILE A 161 14.58 3.23 -0.15
CA ILE A 161 14.37 2.04 0.68
C ILE A 161 14.17 2.42 2.15
N PHE A 162 15.07 3.24 2.70
CA PHE A 162 15.13 3.53 4.14
C PHE A 162 14.25 4.71 4.57
N SER A 163 13.88 5.62 3.66
CA SER A 163 13.10 6.82 3.99
C SER A 163 11.64 6.58 4.34
N GLY A 164 11.12 5.35 4.25
CA GLY A 164 9.71 5.08 4.51
C GLY A 164 8.79 5.11 3.29
N VAL A 165 9.32 5.42 2.09
CA VAL A 165 8.54 5.40 0.83
C VAL A 165 8.10 3.97 0.49
N ARG A 166 9.07 3.05 0.37
CA ARG A 166 8.79 1.65 0.00
C ARG A 166 8.35 0.83 1.21
N ILE A 167 9.20 0.82 2.24
CA ILE A 167 9.01 0.04 3.47
C ILE A 167 8.81 1.01 4.64
N PRO A 168 7.74 0.87 5.44
CA PRO A 168 7.54 1.76 6.58
C PRO A 168 8.70 1.67 7.57
N VAL A 169 9.19 2.81 8.05
CA VAL A 169 10.36 2.89 8.95
C VAL A 169 10.15 2.07 10.23
N ALA A 170 8.91 1.95 10.69
CA ALA A 170 8.54 1.14 11.85
C ALA A 170 8.94 -0.35 11.68
N ALA A 171 8.89 -0.87 10.45
CA ALA A 171 9.19 -2.26 10.11
C ALA A 171 10.69 -2.54 9.86
N LEU A 172 11.53 -1.50 9.81
CA LEU A 172 12.96 -1.68 9.64
C LEU A 172 13.62 -2.22 10.92
N PRO A 173 14.72 -3.00 10.81
CA PRO A 173 15.54 -3.35 11.97
C PRO A 173 16.13 -2.08 12.63
N TYR A 174 16.57 -2.18 13.88
CA TYR A 174 17.09 -1.03 14.64
C TYR A 174 18.16 -0.23 13.87
N TRP A 175 19.10 -0.93 13.24
CA TRP A 175 20.14 -0.33 12.39
C TRP A 175 19.58 0.44 11.19
N GLY A 176 18.53 -0.10 10.55
CA GLY A 176 17.85 0.55 9.44
C GLY A 176 17.10 1.82 9.86
N LYS A 177 16.52 1.82 11.07
CA LYS A 177 15.91 3.02 11.66
C LYS A 177 16.94 4.13 11.87
N LEU A 178 18.16 3.78 12.31
CA LEU A 178 19.24 4.76 12.46
C LEU A 178 19.64 5.39 11.12
N ILE A 179 19.74 4.59 10.06
CA ILE A 179 20.03 5.09 8.71
C ILE A 179 18.91 6.02 8.21
N ALA A 180 17.64 5.67 8.49
CA ALA A 180 16.50 6.49 8.09
C ALA A 180 16.54 7.92 8.64
N LEU A 181 17.14 8.14 9.82
CA LEU A 181 17.26 9.47 10.44
C LEU A 181 18.16 10.43 9.65
N VAL A 182 19.03 9.91 8.78
CA VAL A 182 19.91 10.75 7.95
C VAL A 182 19.16 11.36 6.77
N PHE A 183 18.08 10.70 6.33
CA PHE A 183 17.35 11.11 5.14
C PHE A 183 16.25 12.11 5.49
N PRO A 184 16.25 13.32 4.88
CA PRO A 184 15.21 14.31 5.16
C PRO A 184 13.83 13.83 4.69
N LEU A 185 13.79 12.99 3.65
CA LEU A 185 12.57 12.40 3.11
C LEU A 185 11.78 11.60 4.17
N THR A 186 12.46 10.99 5.15
CA THR A 186 11.84 10.29 6.28
C THR A 186 10.87 11.19 7.04
N TYR A 187 11.34 12.37 7.43
CA TYR A 187 10.55 13.32 8.19
C TYR A 187 9.46 13.97 7.33
N VAL A 188 9.73 14.23 6.05
CA VAL A 188 8.74 14.79 5.13
C VAL A 188 7.54 13.87 4.98
N LEU A 189 7.76 12.55 4.82
CA LEU A 189 6.66 11.59 4.70
C LEU A 189 5.85 11.48 5.99
N GLU A 190 6.50 11.51 7.14
CA GLU A 190 5.83 11.51 8.44
C GLU A 190 4.94 12.77 8.60
N ILE A 191 5.48 13.94 8.27
CA ILE A 191 4.74 15.21 8.28
C ILE A 191 3.56 15.15 7.31
N LEU A 192 3.76 14.68 6.07
CA LEU A 192 2.68 14.58 5.09
C LEU A 192 1.58 13.62 5.52
N ARG A 193 1.93 12.47 6.09
CA ARG A 193 0.95 11.51 6.64
C ARG A 193 0.14 12.17 7.76
N ASN A 194 0.81 12.73 8.76
CA ASN A 194 0.15 13.30 9.92
C ASN A 194 -0.70 14.54 9.54
N LEU A 195 -0.18 15.40 8.67
CA LEU A 195 -0.81 16.67 8.30
C LEU A 195 -1.94 16.51 7.27
N VAL A 196 -1.75 15.67 6.25
CA VAL A 196 -2.66 15.58 5.09
C VAL A 196 -3.62 14.39 5.20
N ILE A 197 -3.15 13.26 5.76
CA ILE A 197 -3.95 12.03 5.84
C ILE A 197 -4.68 11.97 7.19
N GLU A 198 -3.99 12.23 8.29
CA GLU A 198 -4.56 12.11 9.63
C GLU A 198 -5.17 13.41 10.16
N GLY A 199 -4.89 14.56 9.53
CA GLY A 199 -5.44 15.86 9.89
C GLY A 199 -4.94 16.43 11.22
N TYR A 200 -3.71 16.08 11.63
CA TYR A 200 -3.13 16.50 12.91
C TYR A 200 -2.89 18.02 12.97
N GLY A 201 -2.98 18.56 14.20
CA GLY A 201 -2.70 19.97 14.47
C GLY A 201 -1.21 20.31 14.46
N PHE A 202 -0.88 21.60 14.34
CA PHE A 202 0.49 22.10 14.25
C PHE A 202 1.39 21.66 15.43
N THR A 203 0.83 21.57 16.63
CA THR A 203 1.58 21.21 17.85
C THR A 203 2.07 19.75 17.84
N GLN A 204 1.35 18.85 17.18
CA GLN A 204 1.69 17.43 17.10
C GLN A 204 2.78 17.15 16.06
N ILE A 205 2.93 18.04 15.08
CA ILE A 205 3.90 17.91 13.97
C ILE A 205 5.26 18.53 14.33
N LEU A 206 5.29 19.36 15.38
CA LEU A 206 6.49 20.10 15.82
C LEU A 206 7.74 19.22 16.02
N PRO A 207 7.65 18.02 16.62
CA PRO A 207 8.82 17.14 16.77
C PRO A 207 9.40 16.68 15.43
N SER A 208 8.54 16.22 14.51
CA SER A 208 8.94 15.73 13.18
C SER A 208 9.48 16.89 12.33
N LEU A 209 8.89 18.09 12.46
CA LEU A 209 9.39 19.31 11.83
C LEU A 209 10.77 19.74 12.38
N GLY A 210 10.97 19.64 13.70
CA GLY A 210 12.26 19.92 14.34
C GLY A 210 13.35 18.95 13.87
N GLY A 211 13.03 17.66 13.76
CA GLY A 211 13.91 16.65 13.18
C GLY A 211 14.29 16.96 11.73
N LEU A 212 13.31 17.31 10.89
CA LEU A 212 13.56 17.72 9.51
C LEU A 212 14.50 18.93 9.44
N LEU A 213 14.20 19.99 10.19
CA LEU A 213 15.02 21.22 10.18
C LEU A 213 16.46 20.94 10.63
N ALA A 214 16.66 20.07 11.63
CA ALA A 214 17.99 19.68 12.06
C ALA A 214 18.78 18.97 10.95
N VAL A 215 18.16 18.01 10.27
CA VAL A 215 18.80 17.29 9.15
C VAL A 215 19.10 18.23 7.98
N LEU A 216 18.15 19.09 7.61
CA LEU A 216 18.35 20.08 6.54
C LEU A 216 19.48 21.06 6.89
N ALA A 217 19.57 21.53 8.14
CA ALA A 217 20.65 22.39 8.58
C ALA A 217 22.02 21.70 8.45
N VAL A 218 22.11 20.43 8.85
CA VAL A 218 23.33 19.61 8.70
C VAL A 218 23.69 19.44 7.23
N LEU A 219 22.73 19.12 6.36
CA LEU A 219 22.97 18.96 4.93
C LEU A 219 23.43 20.26 4.26
N CYS A 220 22.82 21.40 4.60
CA CYS A 220 23.26 22.72 4.11
C CYS A 220 24.68 23.05 4.59
N LEU A 221 25.00 22.76 5.85
CA LEU A 221 26.34 22.97 6.40
C LEU A 221 27.38 22.09 5.68
N LEU A 222 27.08 20.81 5.48
CA LEU A 222 27.97 19.91 4.74
C LEU A 222 28.14 20.34 3.29
N SER A 223 27.05 20.70 2.60
CA SER A 223 27.09 21.18 1.22
C SER A 223 27.98 22.41 1.07
N SER A 224 27.81 23.42 1.93
CA SER A 224 28.62 24.64 1.89
C SER A 224 30.11 24.36 2.18
N ARG A 225 30.40 23.47 3.14
CA ARG A 225 31.79 23.07 3.45
C ARG A 225 32.45 22.33 2.28
N LEU A 226 31.71 21.44 1.63
CA LEU A 226 32.18 20.71 0.46
C LEU A 226 32.42 21.66 -0.72
N VAL A 227 31.53 22.61 -1.00
CA VAL A 227 31.75 23.62 -2.05
C VAL A 227 33.02 24.43 -1.81
N ILE A 228 33.23 24.92 -0.58
CA ILE A 228 34.44 25.70 -0.24
C ILE A 228 35.70 24.85 -0.39
N LEU A 229 35.63 23.55 -0.07
CA LEU A 229 36.74 22.63 -0.27
C LEU A 229 37.01 22.39 -1.77
N ALA A 230 35.96 22.21 -2.57
CA ALA A 230 36.04 22.06 -4.02
C ALA A 230 36.73 23.27 -4.66
N GLU A 231 36.30 24.47 -4.26
CA GLU A 231 36.85 25.73 -4.76
C GLU A 231 38.34 25.86 -4.41
N LYS A 232 38.72 25.61 -3.16
CA LYS A 232 40.13 25.67 -2.74
C LYS A 232 41.01 24.65 -3.46
N HIS A 233 40.49 23.46 -3.73
CA HIS A 233 41.19 22.41 -4.48
C HIS A 233 41.37 22.79 -5.94
N ALA A 234 40.30 23.29 -6.58
CA ALA A 234 40.33 23.77 -7.95
C ALA A 234 41.29 24.95 -8.15
N LEU A 235 41.34 25.89 -7.21
CA LEU A 235 42.29 27.02 -7.25
C LEU A 235 43.76 26.57 -7.16
N ARG A 236 44.05 25.44 -6.52
CA ARG A 236 45.43 24.92 -6.36
C ARG A 236 45.86 24.00 -7.51
N THR A 237 44.95 23.19 -8.02
CA THR A 237 45.26 22.11 -8.97
C THR A 237 44.76 22.39 -10.39
N GLY A 238 43.94 23.43 -10.58
CA GLY A 238 43.29 23.74 -11.86
C GLY A 238 42.17 22.75 -12.23
N ASN A 239 41.83 21.81 -11.35
CA ASN A 239 40.86 20.75 -11.63
C ASN A 239 39.90 20.57 -10.43
N LEU A 240 38.62 20.34 -10.72
CA LEU A 240 37.58 20.14 -9.70
C LEU A 240 37.55 18.70 -9.18
N ASN A 241 38.16 17.76 -9.91
CA ASN A 241 38.22 16.38 -9.51
C ASN A 241 39.22 16.19 -8.36
N LEU A 242 38.74 15.58 -7.27
CA LEU A 242 39.61 15.16 -6.16
C LEU A 242 40.31 13.82 -6.46
N PHE A 243 39.91 13.12 -7.54
CA PHE A 243 40.45 11.86 -8.02
C PHE A 243 40.69 11.88 -9.54
#